data_AF-A0A351SD00-F1
#
_entry.id   AF-A0A351SD00-F1
#
_cell.length_a   1.000
_cell.length_b   1.000
_cell.length_c   1.000
_cell.angle_alpha   90.00
_cell.angle_beta   90.00
_cell.angle_gamma   90.00
#
_symmetry.space_group_name_H-M   'P 1'
#
loop_
_entity.id
_entity.type
_entity.pdbx_description
1 polymer ?
#
loop_
_entity_poly.entity_id
_entity_poly.type
_entity_poly.pdbx_seq_one_letter_code
_entity_poly.pdbx_strand_id
1 'polypeptide(L)'
;MLTQKPMSASTGKERPSEPDNGRKLFSVIYRAYQDNRLKLPAVPQTAFEIKELIRSGASIRDVANVAQRDAGTAARLIKVANSPLYRGVAKVGSLTDAIGRIGLNATQNIAYVLSIQSLFSA
;
A
#
# COMPACT_ATOMS: atom_id res chain seq x y z
N MET A 1 -20.43 76.35 -11.56
CA MET A 1 -20.93 74.97 -11.71
C MET A 1 -19.77 74.05 -11.36
N LEU A 2 -19.80 73.44 -10.15
CA LEU A 2 -20.10 72.01 -9.92
C LEU A 2 -19.05 71.09 -10.60
N THR A 3 -18.31 70.20 -9.94
CA THR A 3 -18.30 69.74 -8.55
C THR A 3 -16.97 69.01 -8.30
N GLN A 4 -16.58 68.95 -7.03
CA GLN A 4 -15.45 68.15 -6.53
C GLN A 4 -15.65 66.65 -6.81
N LYS A 5 -14.55 65.92 -7.03
CA LYS A 5 -14.50 64.49 -6.69
C LYS A 5 -13.45 64.29 -5.60
N PRO A 6 -13.86 64.04 -4.34
CA PRO A 6 -12.94 63.78 -3.25
C PRO A 6 -12.51 62.32 -3.18
N MET A 7 -11.40 62.16 -2.45
CA MET A 7 -10.92 60.96 -1.77
C MET A 7 -12.01 60.08 -1.12
N SER A 8 -11.66 58.80 -1.02
CA SER A 8 -12.12 57.80 -0.04
C SER A 8 -13.40 57.03 -0.34
N ALA A 9 -13.20 55.79 -0.80
CA ALA A 9 -13.92 54.64 -0.28
C ALA A 9 -13.04 53.40 -0.50
N SER A 10 -12.08 53.21 0.42
CA SER A 10 -11.69 51.88 0.83
C SER A 10 -12.96 51.12 1.20
N THR A 11 -13.21 49.99 0.54
CA THR A 11 -13.55 48.70 1.16
C THR A 11 -13.68 47.69 0.02
N GLY A 12 -12.55 47.40 -0.64
CA GLY A 12 -12.42 46.08 -1.27
C GLY A 12 -12.36 45.11 -0.11
N LYS A 13 -13.45 44.37 0.14
CA LYS A 13 -13.46 43.26 1.11
C LYS A 13 -12.25 42.38 0.81
N GLU A 14 -11.20 42.51 1.61
CA GLU A 14 -10.19 41.47 1.76
C GLU A 14 -10.97 40.23 2.16
N ARG A 15 -11.07 39.27 1.24
CA ARG A 15 -11.57 37.94 1.59
C ARG A 15 -10.69 37.49 2.74
N PRO A 16 -11.24 37.07 3.90
CA PRO A 16 -10.43 36.56 4.98
C PRO A 16 -9.50 35.49 4.38
N SER A 17 -8.20 35.73 4.51
CA SER A 17 -7.16 34.84 4.00
C SER A 17 -7.43 33.46 4.60
N GLU A 18 -7.99 32.59 3.77
CA GLU A 18 -8.27 31.21 4.12
C GLU A 18 -7.00 30.62 4.72
N PRO A 19 -7.06 29.97 5.89
CA PRO A 19 -5.86 29.53 6.58
C PRO A 19 -5.08 28.64 5.61
N ASP A 20 -3.84 29.05 5.36
CA ASP A 20 -2.88 28.42 4.45
C ASP A 20 -2.41 27.06 4.98
N ASN A 21 -3.37 26.18 5.17
CA ASN A 21 -3.23 24.86 5.79
C ASN A 21 -2.42 23.94 4.88
N GLY A 22 -2.48 24.15 3.56
CA GLY A 22 -1.69 23.42 2.58
C GLY A 22 -0.19 23.66 2.74
N ARG A 23 0.26 24.93 2.80
CA ARG A 23 1.69 25.23 2.97
C ARG A 23 2.18 24.86 4.38
N LYS A 24 1.34 25.03 5.41
CA LYS A 24 1.65 24.59 6.78
C LYS A 24 1.83 23.07 6.85
N LEU A 25 0.90 22.29 6.31
CA LEU A 25 1.01 20.82 6.27
C LEU A 25 2.24 20.35 5.50
N PHE A 26 2.48 20.93 4.31
CA PHE A 26 3.66 20.61 3.52
C PHE A 26 4.96 20.89 4.29
N SER A 27 5.05 22.04 4.97
CA SER A 27 6.24 22.40 5.77
C SER A 27 6.49 21.44 6.93
N VAL A 28 5.43 20.93 7.57
CA VAL A 28 5.51 19.96 8.68
C VAL A 28 6.01 18.61 8.16
N ILE A 29 5.45 18.12 7.06
CA ILE A 29 5.86 16.85 6.44
C ILE A 29 7.30 16.95 5.92
N TYR A 30 7.65 18.06 5.26
CA TYR A 30 8.98 18.27 4.70
C TYR A 30 10.05 18.35 5.79
N ARG A 31 9.78 19.02 6.91
CA ARG A 31 10.70 19.01 8.06
C ARG A 31 10.81 17.62 8.68
N ALA A 32 9.69 16.89 8.84
CA ALA A 32 9.73 15.52 9.34
C ALA A 32 10.52 14.57 8.41
N TYR A 33 10.52 14.81 7.10
CA TYR A 33 11.36 14.10 6.14
C TYR A 33 12.85 14.42 6.32
N GLN A 34 13.21 15.70 6.36
CA GLN A 34 14.60 16.15 6.56
C GLN A 34 15.18 15.67 7.89
N ASP A 35 14.37 15.67 8.94
CA ASP A 35 14.75 15.20 10.27
C ASP A 35 14.75 13.66 10.40
N ASN A 36 14.49 12.92 9.31
CA ASN A 36 14.38 11.47 9.26
C ASN A 36 13.36 10.89 10.28
N ARG A 37 12.35 11.70 10.64
CA ARG A 37 11.28 11.34 11.58
C ARG A 37 10.10 10.63 10.92
N LEU A 38 10.06 10.63 9.58
CA LEU A 38 9.11 9.82 8.83
C LEU A 38 9.56 8.36 8.86
N LYS A 39 8.95 7.58 9.76
CA LYS A 39 9.09 6.12 9.74
C LYS A 39 8.29 5.57 8.57
N LEU A 40 8.97 5.40 7.44
CA LEU A 40 8.42 4.64 6.32
C LEU A 40 8.37 3.16 6.75
N PRO A 41 7.21 2.50 6.66
CA PRO A 41 7.16 1.07 6.86
C PRO A 41 8.01 0.39 5.78
N ALA A 42 8.95 -0.46 6.18
CA ALA A 42 9.77 -1.20 5.24
C ALA A 42 8.89 -2.18 4.46
N VAL A 43 9.12 -2.28 3.14
CA VAL A 43 8.41 -3.27 2.30
C VAL A 43 8.73 -4.67 2.86
N PRO A 44 7.73 -5.55 3.07
CA PRO A 44 7.98 -6.84 3.68
C PRO A 44 8.93 -7.69 2.83
N GLN A 45 10.03 -8.13 3.44
CA GLN A 45 11.11 -8.91 2.83
C GLN A 45 10.56 -10.12 2.04
N THR A 46 9.53 -10.77 2.58
CA THR A 46 8.89 -11.97 2.02
C THR A 46 8.32 -11.74 0.60
N ALA A 47 7.69 -10.60 0.33
CA ALA A 47 7.15 -10.34 -1.02
C ALA A 47 8.25 -10.10 -2.05
N PHE A 48 9.36 -9.47 -1.63
CA PHE A 48 10.51 -9.26 -2.49
C PHE A 48 11.21 -10.58 -2.81
N GLU A 49 11.41 -11.44 -1.79
CA GLU A 49 12.00 -12.77 -1.97
C GLU A 49 11.16 -13.66 -2.89
N ILE A 50 9.83 -13.66 -2.75
CA ILE A 50 8.92 -14.42 -3.63
C ILE A 50 9.05 -13.95 -5.09
N LYS A 51 9.14 -12.64 -5.31
CA LYS A 51 9.34 -12.07 -6.66
C LYS A 51 10.66 -12.54 -7.27
N GLU A 52 11.75 -12.49 -6.52
CA GLU A 52 13.06 -12.92 -7.01
C GLU A 52 13.10 -14.42 -7.29
N LEU A 53 12.49 -15.24 -6.43
CA LEU A 53 12.38 -16.69 -6.66
C LEU A 53 11.64 -17.01 -7.96
N ILE A 54 10.48 -16.38 -8.18
CA ILE A 54 9.71 -16.59 -9.42
C ILE A 54 10.50 -16.16 -10.65
N ARG A 55 11.23 -15.03 -10.55
CA ARG A 55 12.12 -14.55 -11.64
C ARG A 55 13.25 -15.53 -11.96
N SER A 56 13.77 -16.22 -10.95
CA SER A 56 14.82 -17.24 -11.12
C SER A 56 14.30 -18.60 -11.64
N GLY A 57 12.99 -18.76 -11.86
CA GLY A 57 12.39 -20.02 -12.28
C GLY A 57 12.24 -21.05 -11.15
N ALA A 58 12.12 -20.58 -9.90
CA ALA A 58 11.99 -21.44 -8.74
C ALA A 58 10.69 -22.27 -8.76
N SER A 59 10.70 -23.40 -8.05
CA SER A 59 9.56 -24.29 -7.99
C SER A 59 8.46 -23.76 -7.06
N ILE A 60 7.26 -24.33 -7.19
CA ILE A 60 6.14 -24.06 -6.28
C ILE A 60 6.53 -24.32 -4.82
N ARG A 61 7.35 -25.35 -4.55
CA ARG A 61 7.81 -25.66 -3.19
C ARG A 61 8.72 -24.58 -2.64
N ASP A 62 9.59 -24.01 -3.46
CA ASP A 62 10.51 -22.95 -3.02
C ASP A 62 9.74 -21.70 -2.61
N VAL A 63 8.75 -21.32 -3.42
CA VAL A 63 7.85 -20.21 -3.11
C VAL A 63 7.01 -20.51 -1.86
N ALA A 64 6.51 -21.74 -1.72
CA ALA A 64 5.76 -22.17 -0.54
C ALA A 64 6.61 -22.10 0.74
N ASN A 65 7.91 -22.41 0.68
CA ASN A 65 8.82 -22.36 1.82
C ASN A 65 9.04 -20.92 2.31
N VAL A 66 9.21 -19.97 1.38
CA VAL A 66 9.34 -18.54 1.74
C VAL A 66 8.02 -17.99 2.27
N ALA A 67 6.90 -18.28 1.61
CA ALA A 67 5.58 -17.84 2.06
C ALA A 67 5.16 -18.44 3.42
N GLN A 68 5.69 -19.60 3.80
CA GLN A 68 5.44 -20.22 5.11
C GLN A 68 6.04 -19.47 6.29
N ARG A 69 7.06 -18.62 6.06
CA ARG A 69 7.68 -17.81 7.13
C ARG A 69 6.69 -16.80 7.73
N ASP A 70 5.65 -16.45 6.98
CA ASP A 70 4.54 -15.64 7.46
C ASP A 70 3.23 -16.46 7.47
N ALA A 71 2.83 -16.86 8.68
CA ALA A 71 1.59 -17.62 8.90
C ALA A 71 0.34 -16.86 8.41
N GLY A 72 0.34 -15.52 8.49
CA GLY A 72 -0.76 -14.69 8.01
C GLY A 72 -0.92 -14.77 6.50
N THR A 73 0.19 -14.64 5.76
CA THR A 73 0.22 -14.81 4.30
C THR A 73 -0.15 -16.23 3.88
N ALA A 74 0.42 -17.25 4.53
CA ALA A 74 0.13 -18.66 4.24
C ALA A 74 -1.37 -18.99 4.41
N ALA A 75 -1.97 -18.60 5.54
CA ALA A 75 -3.39 -18.83 5.80
C ALA A 75 -4.28 -18.12 4.78
N ARG A 76 -3.94 -16.89 4.40
CA ARG A 76 -4.69 -16.14 3.39
C ARG A 76 -4.57 -16.75 2.00
N LEU A 77 -3.40 -17.23 1.59
CA LEU A 77 -3.22 -17.95 0.32
C LEU A 77 -4.09 -19.21 0.26
N ILE A 78 -4.13 -20.01 1.33
CA ILE A 78 -5.01 -21.19 1.42
C ILE A 78 -6.48 -20.77 1.34
N LYS A 79 -6.87 -19.67 2.01
CA LYS A 79 -8.24 -19.14 1.93
C LYS A 79 -8.61 -18.70 0.52
N VAL A 80 -7.69 -18.05 -0.20
CA VAL A 80 -7.89 -17.63 -1.60
C VAL A 80 -8.01 -18.84 -2.53
N ALA A 81 -7.17 -19.87 -2.36
CA ALA A 81 -7.25 -21.10 -3.16
C ALA A 81 -8.57 -21.87 -2.99
N ASN A 82 -9.26 -21.65 -1.87
CA ASN A 82 -10.58 -22.22 -1.58
C ASN A 82 -11.76 -21.26 -1.88
N SER A 83 -11.48 -20.04 -2.37
CA SER A 83 -12.51 -19.07 -2.74
C SER A 83 -13.25 -19.49 -4.02
N PRO A 84 -14.49 -19.01 -4.28
CA PRO A 84 -15.26 -19.37 -5.47
C PRO A 84 -14.51 -19.20 -6.80
N LEU A 85 -13.58 -18.24 -6.87
CA LEU A 85 -12.80 -17.96 -8.07
C LEU A 85 -11.77 -19.05 -8.39
N TYR A 86 -11.16 -19.66 -7.36
CA TYR A 86 -10.06 -20.62 -7.53
C TYR A 86 -10.44 -22.04 -7.12
N ARG A 87 -11.54 -22.25 -6.39
CA ARG A 87 -11.87 -23.56 -5.84
C ARG A 87 -12.10 -24.58 -6.96
N GLY A 88 -11.53 -25.76 -6.78
CA GLY A 88 -11.87 -26.95 -7.54
C GLY A 88 -12.83 -27.85 -6.75
N VAL A 89 -12.85 -29.12 -7.13
CA VAL A 89 -13.72 -30.14 -6.52
C VAL A 89 -13.40 -30.36 -5.04
N ALA A 90 -12.12 -30.51 -4.70
CA ALA A 90 -11.65 -30.69 -3.33
C ALA A 90 -11.13 -29.39 -2.69
N LYS A 91 -11.30 -29.29 -1.36
CA LYS A 91 -10.65 -28.26 -0.53
C LYS A 91 -9.15 -28.49 -0.49
N VAL A 92 -8.40 -27.39 -0.51
CA VAL A 92 -6.94 -27.38 -0.38
C VAL A 92 -6.56 -27.09 1.07
N GLY A 93 -5.68 -27.91 1.63
CA GLY A 93 -5.15 -27.76 2.99
C GLY A 93 -3.66 -27.43 3.07
N SER A 94 -2.90 -27.61 1.97
CA SER A 94 -1.46 -27.32 1.94
C SER A 94 -1.16 -26.05 1.14
N LEU A 95 -0.09 -25.36 1.51
CA LEU A 95 0.33 -24.14 0.82
C LEU A 95 0.85 -24.43 -0.60
N THR A 96 1.55 -25.55 -0.78
CA THR A 96 2.04 -26.01 -2.09
C THR A 96 0.88 -26.25 -3.06
N ASP A 97 -0.17 -26.95 -2.60
CA ASP A 97 -1.37 -27.18 -3.43
C ASP A 97 -2.14 -25.88 -3.69
N ALA A 98 -2.15 -24.96 -2.71
CA ALA A 98 -2.80 -23.66 -2.87
C ALA A 98 -2.11 -22.83 -3.96
N ILE A 99 -0.78 -22.76 -3.93
CA ILE A 99 0.03 -22.05 -4.93
C ILE A 99 -0.07 -22.75 -6.29
N GLY A 100 -0.08 -24.09 -6.34
CA GLY A 100 -0.27 -24.83 -7.58
C GLY A 100 -1.63 -24.56 -8.24
N ARG A 101 -2.69 -24.42 -7.44
CA ARG A 101 -4.04 -24.09 -7.93
C ARG A 101 -4.20 -22.62 -8.34
N ILE A 102 -3.61 -21.70 -7.59
CA ILE A 102 -3.68 -20.26 -7.88
C ILE A 102 -2.76 -19.89 -9.07
N GLY A 103 -1.61 -20.56 -9.16
CA GLY A 103 -0.50 -20.23 -10.05
C GLY A 103 0.52 -19.27 -9.42
N LEU A 104 1.76 -19.32 -9.89
CA LEU A 104 2.89 -18.55 -9.36
C LEU A 104 2.68 -17.03 -9.49
N ASN A 105 2.28 -16.56 -10.68
CA ASN A 105 2.10 -15.12 -10.95
C ASN A 105 1.00 -14.51 -10.08
N ALA A 106 -0.14 -15.20 -9.93
CA ALA A 106 -1.22 -14.73 -9.07
C ALA A 106 -0.83 -14.78 -7.59
N THR A 107 -0.10 -15.82 -7.17
CA THR A 107 0.46 -15.93 -5.81
C THR A 107 1.37 -14.76 -5.48
N GLN A 108 2.25 -14.35 -6.39
CA GLN A 108 3.13 -13.19 -6.22
C GLN A 108 2.32 -11.92 -5.98
N ASN A 109 1.30 -11.66 -6.80
CA ASN A 109 0.46 -10.48 -6.67
C ASN A 109 -0.30 -10.47 -5.33
N ILE A 110 -0.84 -11.63 -4.93
CA ILE A 110 -1.52 -11.76 -3.64
C ILE A 110 -0.53 -11.51 -2.50
N ALA A 111 0.63 -12.16 -2.50
CA ALA A 111 1.65 -11.96 -1.48
C ALA A 111 2.09 -10.50 -1.37
N TYR A 112 2.22 -9.80 -2.50
CA TYR A 112 2.54 -8.37 -2.55
C TYR A 112 1.43 -7.50 -1.92
N VAL A 113 0.16 -7.73 -2.29
CA VAL A 113 -0.98 -7.01 -1.70
C VAL A 113 -1.09 -7.26 -0.20
N LEU A 114 -0.93 -8.51 0.24
CA LEU A 114 -0.98 -8.87 1.66
C LEU A 114 0.16 -8.21 2.45
N SER A 115 1.34 -8.16 1.84
CA SER A 115 2.50 -7.48 2.40
C SER A 115 2.22 -5.99 2.58
N ILE A 116 1.67 -5.31 1.57
CA ILE A 116 1.27 -3.90 1.68
C ILE A 116 0.21 -3.71 2.77
N GLN A 117 -0.80 -4.57 2.85
CA GLN A 117 -1.85 -4.47 3.86
C GLN A 117 -1.31 -4.56 5.30
N SER A 118 -0.28 -5.37 5.52
CA SER A 118 0.36 -5.47 6.84
C SER A 118 1.02 -4.16 7.28
N LEU A 119 1.49 -3.33 6.33
CA LEU A 119 2.11 -2.03 6.63
C LEU A 119 1.12 -1.00 7.18
N PHE A 120 -0.16 -1.15 6.82
CA PHE A 120 -1.24 -0.25 7.26
C PHE A 120 -1.98 -0.75 8.50
N SER A 121 -1.68 -1.96 8.96
CA SER A 121 -2.33 -2.59 10.11
C SER A 121 -1.41 -2.66 11.34
N ALA A 122 -0.23 -2.04 11.27
CA ALA A 122 0.80 -2.01 12.31
C ALA A 122 0.76 -0.71 13.13
#